data_AF-A0A2V7TX63-F1
#
_entry.id   AF-A0A2V7TX63-F1
#
_cell.length_a   1.000
_cell.length_b   1.000
_cell.length_c   1.000
_cell.angle_alpha   90.00
_cell.angle_beta   90.00
_cell.angle_gamma   90.00
#
_symmetry.space_group_name_H-M   'P 1'
#
loop_
_entity.id
_entity.type
_entity.pdbx_description
1 polymer ?
#
loop_
_entity_poly.entity_id
_entity_poly.type
_entity_poly.pdbx_seq_one_letter_code
_entity_poly.pdbx_strand_id
1 'polypeptide(L)' 'HRNAEFLHNEVPGMRIPDDIRERMHKAGSGEAAQLEGVAIAQDALRAARDLAQGVYIMPPFNKVELAVRVIEPLS' A
#
# COMPACT_ATOMS: atom_id res chain seq x y z
N HIS A 1 -1.90 9.35 2.36
CA HIS A 1 -2.98 9.69 3.32
C HIS A 1 -4.41 9.53 2.79
N ARG A 2 -4.95 10.45 1.96
CA ARG A 2 -6.39 10.51 1.59
C ARG A 2 -7.01 9.19 1.09
N ASN A 3 -6.29 8.44 0.26
CA ASN A 3 -6.78 7.15 -0.25
C ASN A 3 -6.95 6.11 0.88
N ALA A 4 -6.03 6.07 1.85
CA ALA A 4 -6.12 5.15 2.97
C ALA A 4 -7.34 5.46 3.86
N GLU A 5 -7.58 6.73 4.14
CA GLU A 5 -8.77 7.15 4.90
C GLU A 5 -10.08 6.84 4.16
N PHE A 6 -10.12 7.05 2.84
CA PHE A 6 -11.29 6.66 2.04
C PHE A 6 -11.56 5.15 2.14
N LEU A 7 -10.54 4.31 1.92
CA LEU A 7 -10.69 2.86 1.99
C LEU A 7 -11.13 2.38 3.39
N HIS A 8 -10.65 3.05 4.45
CA HIS A 8 -11.00 2.71 5.83
C HIS A 8 -12.43 3.11 6.21
N ASN A 9 -12.89 4.28 5.78
CA ASN A 9 -14.16 4.86 6.22
C ASN A 9 -15.32 4.51 5.28
N GLU A 10 -15.05 4.41 3.97
CA GLU A 10 -16.09 4.35 2.93
C GLU A 10 -16.27 2.96 2.33
N VAL A 11 -15.34 2.01 2.56
CA VAL A 11 -15.45 0.65 2.01
C VAL A 11 -15.81 -0.35 3.11
N PRO A 12 -17.03 -0.94 3.08
CA PRO A 12 -17.47 -1.89 4.08
C PRO A 12 -16.53 -3.08 4.22
N GLY A 13 -16.13 -3.39 5.46
CA GLY A 13 -15.25 -4.53 5.78
C GLY A 13 -13.76 -4.27 5.56
N MET A 14 -13.36 -3.11 5.04
CA MET A 14 -11.95 -2.76 4.90
C MET A 14 -11.46 -1.93 6.08
N ARG A 15 -10.47 -2.46 6.80
CA ARG A 15 -9.86 -1.77 7.94
C ARG A 15 -8.36 -1.63 7.72
N ILE A 16 -7.86 -0.40 7.71
CA ILE A 16 -6.42 -0.14 7.66
C ILE A 16 -5.94 0.09 9.10
N PRO A 17 -4.89 -0.63 9.55
CA PRO A 17 -4.31 -0.43 10.88
C PRO A 17 -3.90 1.03 11.15
N ASP A 18 -4.05 1.48 12.41
CA ASP A 18 -3.84 2.87 12.80
C ASP A 18 -2.39 3.34 12.57
N ASP A 19 -1.41 2.47 12.80
CA ASP A 19 0.01 2.72 12.56
C ASP A 19 0.29 2.94 11.06
N ILE A 20 -0.36 2.20 10.18
CA ILE A 20 -0.26 2.36 8.73
C ILE A 20 -0.89 3.69 8.27
N ARG A 21 -2.04 4.06 8.84
CA ARG A 21 -2.69 5.35 8.54
C ARG A 21 -1.82 6.52 9.01
N GLU A 22 -1.20 6.42 10.19
CA GLU A 22 -0.29 7.43 10.73
C GLU A 22 0.98 7.57 9.88
N ARG A 23 1.60 6.46 9.44
CA ARG A 23 2.71 6.48 8.48
C ARG A 23 2.34 7.25 7.20
N MET A 24 1.17 6.93 6.64
CA MET A 24 0.63 7.57 5.44
C MET A 24 0.28 9.04 5.65
N HIS A 25 -0.07 9.46 6.87
CA HIS A 25 -0.31 10.84 7.25
C HIS A 25 1.01 11.62 7.34
N LYS A 26 1.99 11.10 8.10
CA LYS A 26 3.32 11.70 8.27
C LYS A 26 4.08 11.89 6.95
N ALA A 27 3.94 10.96 6.01
CA ALA A 27 4.60 11.06 4.71
C ALA A 27 4.04 12.19 3.81
N GLY A 28 2.88 12.75 4.15
CA GLY A 28 2.32 13.93 3.48
C GLY A 28 1.90 13.67 2.03
N SER A 29 2.56 14.34 1.09
CA SER A 29 2.22 14.30 -0.34
C SER A 29 3.45 14.26 -1.25
N GLY A 30 3.23 14.00 -2.54
CA GLY A 30 4.31 13.95 -3.53
C GLY A 30 5.13 12.68 -3.45
N GLU A 31 6.41 12.78 -3.75
CA GLU A 31 7.32 11.64 -3.83
C GLU A 31 7.45 10.90 -2.50
N ALA A 32 7.62 11.60 -1.38
CA ALA A 32 7.75 10.99 -0.06
C ALA A 32 6.54 10.09 0.29
N ALA A 33 5.32 10.57 0.04
CA ALA A 33 4.10 9.79 0.23
C ALA A 33 4.02 8.57 -0.71
N GLN A 34 4.55 8.70 -1.92
CA GLN A 34 4.62 7.59 -2.88
C GLN A 34 5.62 6.52 -2.42
N LEU A 35 6.80 6.93 -1.93
CA LEU A 35 7.81 6.03 -1.37
C LEU A 35 7.26 5.27 -0.16
N GLU A 36 6.60 5.97 0.75
CA GLU A 36 5.99 5.36 1.94
C GLU A 36 4.89 4.36 1.57
N GLY A 37 4.04 4.70 0.59
CA GLY A 37 3.02 3.80 0.09
C GLY A 37 3.59 2.52 -0.52
N VAL A 38 4.71 2.62 -1.25
CA VAL A 38 5.43 1.45 -1.76
C VAL A 38 5.99 0.61 -0.60
N ALA A 39 6.62 1.24 0.39
CA ALA A 39 7.16 0.53 1.56
C ALA A 39 6.07 -0.25 2.32
N ILE A 40 4.91 0.38 2.57
CA ILE A 40 3.74 -0.26 3.20
C ILE A 40 3.24 -1.44 2.36
N ALA A 41 3.12 -1.27 1.04
CA ALA A 41 2.68 -2.35 0.16
C ALA A 41 3.66 -3.53 0.15
N GLN A 42 4.97 -3.27 0.22
CA GLN A 42 5.99 -4.30 0.37
C GLN A 42 5.91 -5.03 1.72
N ASP A 43 5.63 -4.31 2.82
CA ASP A 43 5.38 -4.91 4.14
C ASP A 43 4.19 -5.88 4.09
N ALA A 44 3.07 -5.43 3.51
CA ALA A 44 1.86 -6.24 3.35
C ALA A 44 2.11 -7.47 2.46
N LEU A 45 2.89 -7.30 1.39
CA LEU A 45 3.23 -8.36 0.47
C LEU A 45 4.08 -9.45 1.11
N ARG A 46 5.06 -9.07 1.95
CA ARG A 46 5.84 -10.01 2.76
C ARG A 46 4.94 -10.81 3.70
N ALA A 47 4.02 -10.15 4.40
CA ALA A 47 3.08 -10.82 5.30
C ALA A 47 2.10 -11.76 4.56
N ALA A 48 1.73 -11.42 3.32
CA ALA A 48 0.80 -12.21 2.52
C ALA A 48 1.40 -13.52 1.97
N ARG A 49 2.74 -13.65 1.88
CA ARG A 49 3.40 -14.85 1.33
C ARG A 49 3.00 -16.14 2.06
N ASP A 50 2.81 -16.06 3.37
CA ASP A 50 2.45 -17.22 4.18
C ASP A 50 0.92 -17.50 4.21
N LEU A 51 0.13 -16.61 3.59
CA LEU A 51 -1.34 -16.64 3.62
C LEU A 51 -1.97 -16.97 2.26
N ALA A 52 -1.27 -16.73 1.15
CA ALA A 52 -1.77 -16.93 -0.20
C ALA A 52 -0.67 -17.33 -1.19
N GLN A 53 -1.04 -18.07 -2.24
CA GLN A 53 -0.12 -18.48 -3.30
C GLN A 53 0.30 -17.34 -4.26
N GLY A 54 -0.34 -16.18 -4.15
CA GLY A 54 -0.07 -15.03 -5.00
C GLY A 54 -0.83 -13.79 -4.56
N VAL A 55 -0.51 -12.67 -5.19
CA VAL A 55 -1.17 -11.39 -4.96
C VAL A 55 -1.61 -10.76 -6.27
N TYR A 56 -2.65 -9.94 -6.20
CA TYR A 56 -3.05 -9.05 -7.29
C TYR A 56 -2.73 -7.61 -6.90
N ILE A 57 -1.94 -6.92 -7.72
CA ILE A 57 -1.51 -5.55 -7.45
C ILE A 57 -2.26 -4.61 -8.40
N MET A 58 -2.99 -3.65 -7.82
CA MET A 58 -3.70 -2.60 -8.55
C MET A 58 -2.99 -1.26 -8.33
N PRO A 59 -2.11 -0.82 -9.24
CA PRO A 59 -1.47 0.49 -9.12
C PRO A 59 -2.50 1.60 -9.35
N PRO A 60 -2.40 2.74 -8.64
CA PRO A 60 -3.25 3.87 -8.90
C PRO A 60 -2.96 4.45 -10.29
N PHE A 61 -4.02 4.81 -11.02
CA PHE A 61 -3.93 5.50 -12.33
C PHE A 61 -3.02 4.82 -13.37
N ASN A 62 -2.99 3.48 -13.39
CA ASN A 62 -2.15 2.68 -14.31
C ASN A 62 -0.64 2.97 -14.21
N LYS A 63 -0.14 3.46 -13.07
CA LYS A 63 1.31 3.67 -12.84
C LYS A 63 2.03 2.33 -12.63
N VAL A 64 2.36 1.64 -13.72
CA VAL A 64 2.98 0.31 -13.71
C VAL A 64 4.31 0.31 -12.97
N GLU A 65 5.07 1.41 -13.04
CA GLU A 65 6.36 1.56 -12.36
C GLU A 65 6.22 1.39 -10.84
N LEU A 66 5.09 1.81 -10.26
CA LEU A 66 4.82 1.60 -8.84
C LEU A 66 4.57 0.13 -8.52
N ALA A 67 3.86 -0.58 -9.38
CA ALA A 67 3.64 -2.01 -9.20
C ALA A 67 4.95 -2.78 -9.26
N VAL A 68 5.85 -2.44 -10.18
CA VAL A 68 7.20 -3.03 -10.28
C VAL A 68 7.98 -2.81 -8.98
N ARG A 69 7.98 -1.59 -8.45
CA ARG A 69 8.66 -1.29 -7.18
C ARG A 69 8.09 -2.06 -6.00
N VAL A 70 6.79 -2.36 -5.99
CA VAL A 70 6.17 -3.15 -4.92
C VAL A 70 6.63 -4.62 -4.97
N ILE A 71 6.80 -5.19 -6.16
CA ILE A 71 7.24 -6.59 -6.31
C ILE A 71 8.77 -6.76 -6.29
N GLU A 72 9.54 -5.68 -6.45
CA GLU A 72 11.01 -5.73 -6.48
C GLU A 72 11.62 -6.53 -5.32
N PRO A 73 11.19 -6.37 -4.04
CA PRO A 73 11.75 -7.14 -2.93
C PRO A 73 11.36 -8.63 -2.92
N LEU A 74 10.51 -9.06 -3.85
CA LEU A 74 10.16 -10.47 -4.02
C LEU A 74 11.06 -11.23 -4.99
N SER A 75 11.90 -10.49 -5.72
CA SER A 75 12.82 -11.01 -6.73
C SER A 75 14.01 -11.71 -6.10
#